data_AF-A0A3N5PLA8-F1
#
_entry.id   AF-A0A3N5PLA8-F1
#
_cell.length_a   1.000
_cell.length_b   1.000
_cell.length_c   1.000
_cell.angle_alpha   90.00
_cell.angle_beta   90.00
_cell.angle_gamma   90.00
#
_symmetry.space_group_name_H-M   'P 1'
#
loop_
_entity.id
_entity.type
_entity.pdbx_description
1 polymer ?
#
loop_
_entity_poly.entity_id
_entity_poly.type
_entity_poly.pdbx_seq_one_letter_code
_entity_poly.pdbx_strand_id
1 'polypeptide(L)'
;MILSNAEIHKALDNKWLIIEPEPSPRELQQGRECPYQTSSVDLTLGNEVSYFRQLDKPPVNIDLRKGKFADLFLPYATTCTISEEQPFILKPNKLVLAKTREKVTFPLM
;
A
#
# COMPACT_ATOMS: atom_id res chain seq x y z
N MET A 1 -12.86 -16.36 8.87
CA MET A 1 -11.81 -16.76 9.84
C MET A 1 -10.60 -15.87 9.60
N ILE A 2 -9.98 -15.31 10.64
CA ILE A 2 -8.76 -14.49 10.54
C ILE A 2 -7.59 -15.36 11.00
N LEU A 3 -6.45 -15.32 10.30
CA LEU A 3 -5.26 -16.09 10.67
C LEU A 3 -4.59 -15.49 11.90
N SER A 4 -4.16 -16.34 12.83
CA SER A 4 -3.25 -15.94 13.90
C SER A 4 -1.83 -15.74 13.35
N ASN A 5 -0.95 -15.10 14.11
CA ASN A 5 0.47 -14.93 13.75
C ASN A 5 1.13 -16.26 13.31
N ALA A 6 0.92 -17.32 14.09
CA ALA A 6 1.47 -18.65 13.78
C ALA A 6 0.94 -19.20 12.44
N GLU A 7 -0.35 -19.01 12.14
CA GLU A 7 -0.92 -19.44 10.86
C GLU A 7 -0.49 -18.53 9.69
N ILE A 8 -0.20 -17.24 9.93
CA ILE A 8 0.40 -16.35 8.94
C ILE A 8 1.79 -16.86 8.57
N HIS A 9 2.65 -17.15 9.55
CA HIS A 9 3.98 -17.72 9.29
C HIS A 9 3.91 -19.02 8.51
N LYS A 10 3.02 -19.93 8.92
CA LYS A 10 2.79 -21.18 8.20
C LYS A 10 2.28 -20.96 6.77
N ALA A 11 1.42 -19.97 6.54
CA ALA A 11 0.96 -19.61 5.21
C ALA A 11 2.09 -19.06 4.32
N LEU A 12 3.02 -18.28 4.90
CA LEU A 12 4.24 -17.81 4.23
C LEU A 12 5.16 -18.99 3.88
N ASP A 13 5.42 -19.88 4.84
CA ASP A 13 6.28 -21.05 4.66
C ASP A 13 5.75 -22.00 3.59
N ASN A 14 4.43 -22.23 3.59
CA ASN A 14 3.76 -23.06 2.58
C ASN A 14 3.50 -22.34 1.25
N LYS A 15 3.90 -21.06 1.14
CA LYS A 15 3.65 -20.20 -0.03
C LYS A 15 2.18 -20.06 -0.42
N TRP A 16 1.26 -20.24 0.53
CA TRP A 16 -0.16 -19.91 0.37
C TRP A 16 -0.38 -18.39 0.42
N LEU A 17 0.53 -17.69 1.07
CA LEU A 17 0.67 -16.26 1.09
C LEU A 17 2.12 -15.95 0.73
N ILE A 18 2.36 -15.01 -0.17
CA ILE A 18 3.71 -14.55 -0.53
C ILE A 18 3.75 -13.03 -0.36
N ILE A 19 4.69 -12.52 0.42
CA ILE A 19 4.92 -11.08 0.62
C ILE A 19 6.37 -10.78 0.22
N GLU A 20 6.57 -9.88 -0.74
CA GLU A 20 7.89 -9.57 -1.31
C GLU A 20 8.17 -8.06 -1.23
N PRO A 21 9.22 -7.62 -0.52
CA PRO A 21 10.07 -8.41 0.38
C PRO A 21 9.28 -8.92 1.60
N GLU A 22 9.70 -10.05 2.16
CA GLU A 22 9.05 -10.58 3.35
C GLU A 22 9.33 -9.68 4.57
N PRO A 23 8.30 -9.29 5.34
CA PRO A 23 8.48 -8.51 6.57
C PRO A 23 9.38 -9.27 7.56
N SER A 24 10.31 -8.55 8.18
CA SER A 24 11.33 -9.11 9.07
C SER A 24 11.62 -8.15 10.22
N PRO A 25 11.88 -8.65 11.45
CA PRO A 25 11.96 -10.06 11.86
C PRO A 25 10.58 -10.70 12.12
N ARG A 26 10.48 -12.04 12.00
CA ARG A 26 9.26 -12.80 12.34
C ARG A 26 8.98 -12.92 13.84
N GLU A 27 10.01 -12.70 14.64
CA GLU A 27 9.96 -12.75 16.10
C GLU A 27 10.57 -11.47 16.67
N LEU A 28 10.18 -11.12 17.90
CA LEU A 28 10.76 -10.00 18.62
C LEU A 28 12.27 -10.22 18.80
N GLN A 29 13.06 -9.30 18.25
CA GLN A 29 14.51 -9.28 18.39
C GLN A 29 14.93 -8.01 19.12
N GLN A 30 15.98 -8.09 19.94
CA GLN A 30 16.47 -6.95 20.69
C GLN A 30 16.83 -5.78 19.75
N GLY A 31 16.20 -4.63 19.94
CA GLY A 31 16.45 -3.42 19.14
C GLY A 31 15.81 -3.40 17.75
N ARG A 32 14.93 -4.36 17.40
CA ARG A 32 14.21 -4.39 16.13
C ARG A 32 12.71 -4.53 16.36
N GLU A 33 11.92 -3.72 15.65
CA GLU A 33 10.47 -3.82 15.66
C GLU A 33 10.02 -5.04 14.85
N CYS A 34 9.17 -5.88 15.43
CA CYS A 34 8.60 -7.05 14.75
C CYS A 34 7.30 -6.63 14.04
N PRO A 35 7.22 -6.70 12.70
CA PRO A 35 6.01 -6.32 11.96
C PRO A 35 4.84 -7.30 12.12
N TYR A 36 5.04 -8.45 12.77
CA TYR A 36 3.98 -9.43 12.97
C TYR A 36 3.24 -9.19 14.30
N GLN A 37 1.94 -8.94 14.19
CA GLN A 37 1.00 -8.78 15.29
C GLN A 37 0.24 -10.09 15.55
N THR A 38 -0.69 -10.11 16.51
CA THR A 38 -1.47 -11.32 16.86
C THR A 38 -2.21 -11.95 15.67
N SER A 39 -2.68 -11.13 14.72
CA SER A 39 -3.48 -11.59 13.57
C SER A 39 -3.32 -10.71 12.33
N SER A 40 -2.22 -9.99 12.22
CA SER A 40 -1.90 -9.10 11.09
C SER A 40 -0.40 -8.98 10.92
N VAL A 41 0.01 -8.49 9.76
CA VAL A 41 1.40 -8.13 9.47
C VAL A 41 1.43 -6.70 8.97
N ASP A 42 2.30 -5.90 9.56
CA ASP A 42 2.50 -4.50 9.22
C ASP A 42 3.32 -4.42 7.93
N LEU A 43 2.80 -3.65 6.97
CA LEU A 43 3.46 -3.35 5.70
C LEU A 43 3.97 -1.92 5.72
N THR A 44 4.84 -1.59 4.78
CA THR A 44 5.46 -0.26 4.73
C THR A 44 4.94 0.56 3.56
N LEU A 45 4.98 1.88 3.72
CA LEU A 45 4.61 2.82 2.68
C LEU A 45 5.62 2.74 1.52
N GLY A 46 5.12 2.55 0.31
CA GLY A 46 5.91 2.63 -0.91
C GLY A 46 6.30 4.08 -1.23
N ASN A 47 7.23 4.24 -2.16
CA ASN A 47 7.82 5.54 -2.47
C ASN A 47 7.02 6.37 -3.49
N GLU A 48 5.76 6.04 -3.81
CA GLU A 48 4.97 6.76 -4.81
C GLU A 48 3.60 7.13 -4.28
N VAL A 49 3.21 8.40 -4.49
CA VAL A 49 1.88 8.92 -4.17
C VAL A 49 1.33 9.67 -5.36
N SER A 50 0.06 9.42 -5.67
CA SER A 50 -0.70 10.10 -6.71
C SER A 50 -1.90 10.85 -6.12
N TYR A 51 -2.12 12.10 -6.53
CA TYR A 51 -3.19 12.93 -5.98
C TYR A 51 -3.72 13.91 -7.03
N PHE A 52 -4.94 14.42 -6.83
CA PHE A 52 -5.54 15.39 -7.75
C PHE A 52 -4.80 16.74 -7.72
N ARG A 53 -4.48 17.28 -8.89
CA ARG A 53 -3.94 18.63 -9.04
C ARG A 53 -4.99 19.66 -8.62
N GLN A 54 -4.58 20.67 -7.87
CA GLN A 54 -5.47 21.72 -7.33
C GLN A 54 -5.63 22.93 -8.26
N LEU A 55 -5.10 22.89 -9.48
CA LEU A 55 -5.13 24.04 -10.38
C LEU A 55 -6.36 23.99 -11.29
N ASP A 56 -7.20 25.02 -11.19
CA ASP A 56 -8.11 25.63 -12.18
C ASP A 56 -8.93 24.72 -13.12
N LYS A 57 -9.06 23.43 -12.78
CA LYS A 57 -9.81 22.46 -13.58
C LYS A 57 -11.25 22.32 -13.06
N PRO A 58 -12.20 22.07 -13.97
CA PRO A 58 -13.59 21.82 -13.60
C PRO A 58 -13.70 20.61 -12.65
N PRO A 59 -14.78 20.51 -11.86
CA PRO A 59 -15.04 19.36 -11.02
C PRO A 59 -14.87 18.06 -11.80
N VAL A 60 -14.03 17.16 -11.28
CA VAL A 60 -13.79 15.85 -11.90
C VAL A 60 -14.92 14.92 -11.50
N ASN A 61 -15.72 14.48 -12.47
CA ASN A 61 -16.71 13.43 -12.27
C ASN A 61 -16.12 12.09 -12.74
N ILE A 62 -15.92 11.17 -11.80
CA ILE A 62 -15.44 9.82 -12.09
C ILE A 62 -16.65 8.89 -12.21
N ASP A 63 -17.12 8.69 -13.44
CA ASP A 63 -18.18 7.73 -13.78
C ASP A 63 -17.56 6.48 -14.41
N LEU A 64 -17.41 5.42 -13.62
CA LEU A 64 -16.79 4.15 -14.05
C LEU A 64 -17.59 3.43 -15.15
N ARG A 65 -18.83 3.85 -15.45
CA ARG A 65 -19.58 3.33 -16.61
C ARG A 65 -19.06 3.89 -17.94
N LYS A 66 -18.31 5.00 -17.89
CA LYS A 66 -17.78 5.71 -19.06
C LYS A 66 -16.33 5.36 -19.40
N GLY A 67 -15.67 4.53 -18.58
CA GLY A 67 -14.27 4.14 -18.81
C GLY A 67 -13.60 3.56 -17.58
N LYS A 68 -12.34 3.18 -17.72
CA LYS A 68 -11.53 2.68 -16.60
C LYS A 68 -11.14 3.85 -15.71
N PHE A 69 -10.99 3.57 -14.41
CA PHE A 69 -10.59 4.59 -13.43
C PHE A 69 -9.29 5.31 -13.83
N ALA A 70 -8.28 4.57 -14.31
CA ALA A 70 -7.00 5.14 -14.73
C ALA A 70 -7.17 6.23 -15.79
N ASP A 71 -8.00 5.99 -16.82
CA ASP A 71 -8.23 6.95 -17.91
C ASP A 71 -8.96 8.21 -17.42
N LEU A 72 -9.84 8.07 -16.42
CA LEU A 72 -10.60 9.16 -15.83
C LEU A 72 -9.79 9.96 -14.78
N PHE A 73 -8.83 9.31 -14.13
CA PHE A 73 -8.05 9.89 -13.03
C PHE A 73 -6.74 10.54 -13.50
N LEU A 74 -5.96 9.84 -14.34
CA LEU A 74 -4.61 10.26 -14.74
C LEU A 74 -4.53 11.68 -15.34
N PRO A 75 -5.49 12.16 -16.16
CA PRO A 75 -5.44 13.53 -16.70
C PRO A 75 -5.51 14.64 -15.64
N TYR A 76 -6.02 14.32 -14.44
CA TYR A 76 -6.22 15.25 -13.33
C TYR A 76 -5.27 14.99 -12.17
N ALA A 77 -4.53 13.88 -12.21
CA ALA A 77 -3.62 13.48 -11.15
C ALA A 77 -2.19 13.99 -11.41
N THR A 78 -1.44 14.13 -10.32
CA THR A 78 0.01 14.24 -10.30
C THR A 78 0.54 13.11 -9.43
N THR A 79 1.61 12.47 -9.87
CA THR A 79 2.37 11.48 -9.10
C THR A 79 3.69 12.11 -8.66
N CYS A 80 4.10 11.85 -7.42
CA CYS A 80 5.40 12.24 -6.91
C CYS A 80 6.05 11.07 -6.16
N THR A 81 7.38 11.06 -6.15
CA THR A 81 8.18 10.11 -5.39
C THR A 81 8.43 10.65 -3.98
N ILE A 82 8.32 9.78 -2.97
CA ILE A 82 8.66 10.07 -1.58
C ILE A 82 10.12 9.66 -1.33
N SER A 83 10.91 10.54 -0.74
CA SER A 83 12.23 10.23 -0.19
C SER A 83 12.42 10.92 1.16
N GLU A 84 13.55 10.67 1.82
CA GLU A 84 13.89 11.36 3.08
C GLU A 84 14.06 12.87 2.87
N GLU A 85 14.62 13.28 1.74
CA GLU A 85 14.80 14.68 1.34
C GLU A 85 13.49 15.30 0.83
N GLN A 86 12.58 14.48 0.32
CA GLN A 86 11.28 14.90 -0.22
C GLN A 86 10.13 14.10 0.43
N PRO A 87 9.79 14.42 1.69
CA PRO A 87 8.64 13.81 2.35
C PRO A 87 7.32 14.30 1.74
N PHE A 88 6.30 13.43 1.75
CA PHE A 88 4.96 13.81 1.32
C PHE A 88 4.11 14.32 2.49
N ILE A 89 3.76 15.61 2.47
CA ILE A 89 2.92 16.23 3.50
C ILE A 89 1.44 16.10 3.13
N LEU A 90 0.74 15.16 3.78
CA LEU A 90 -0.70 15.00 3.61
C LEU A 90 -1.47 16.08 4.39
N LYS A 91 -2.00 17.07 3.66
CA LYS A 91 -2.85 18.13 4.25
C LYS A 91 -4.26 17.60 4.59
N PRO A 92 -4.98 18.22 5.53
CA PRO A 92 -6.36 17.86 5.83
C PRO A 92 -7.26 17.89 4.58
N ASN A 93 -8.23 16.97 4.51
CA ASN A 93 -9.22 16.87 3.44
C ASN A 93 -8.62 16.63 2.04
N LYS A 94 -7.46 15.97 1.96
CA LYS A 94 -6.85 15.54 0.69
C LYS A 94 -6.93 14.04 0.54
N LEU A 95 -7.46 13.61 -0.60
CA LEU A 95 -7.44 12.22 -1.03
C LEU A 95 -6.17 11.96 -1.84
N VAL A 96 -5.46 10.90 -1.49
CA VAL A 96 -4.25 10.46 -2.18
C VAL A 96 -4.30 8.96 -2.40
N LEU A 97 -3.66 8.49 -3.47
CA LEU A 97 -3.44 7.09 -3.76
C LEU A 97 -1.97 6.79 -3.50
N ALA A 98 -1.71 5.83 -2.62
CA ALA A 98 -0.38 5.32 -2.32
C ALA A 98 -0.35 3.81 -2.57
N LYS A 99 0.84 3.24 -2.49
CA LYS A 99 1.05 1.79 -2.57
C LYS A 99 1.86 1.31 -1.38
N THR A 100 1.74 0.03 -1.05
CA THR A 100 2.69 -0.64 -0.16
C THR A 100 4.02 -0.81 -0.89
N ARG A 101 5.12 -0.87 -0.13
CA ARG A 101 6.41 -1.29 -0.68
C ARG A 101 6.36 -2.76 -1.08
N GLU A 102 5.69 -3.57 -0.27
CA GLU A 102 5.58 -5.00 -0.45
C GLU A 102 4.55 -5.34 -1.54
N LYS A 103 4.87 -6.37 -2.33
CA LYS A 103 3.94 -7.05 -3.23
C LYS A 103 3.36 -8.26 -2.50
N VAL A 104 2.04 -8.32 -2.40
CA VAL A 104 1.32 -9.44 -1.78
C VAL A 104 0.69 -10.30 -2.86
N THR A 105 0.95 -11.61 -2.84
CA THR A 105 0.39 -12.59 -3.77
C THR A 105 -0.32 -13.69 -3.00
N PHE A 106 -1.54 -14.02 -3.45
CA PHE A 106 -2.33 -15.15 -3.00
C PHE A 106 -2.44 -16.14 -4.17
N PRO A 107 -1.59 -17.18 -4.24
CA PRO A 107 -1.66 -18.16 -5.30
C PRO A 107 -3.01 -18.88 -5.24
N LEU A 108 -3.69 -18.92 -6.38
CA LEU A 108 -4.81 -19.85 -6.57
C LEU A 108 -4.19 -21.24 -6.79
N MET A 109 -4.59 -22.21 -5.97
CA MET A 109 -4.26 -23.62 -6.19
C MET A 109 -4.93 -24.14 -7.47
#